data_AF-A0A813A4K9-F1
#
_entry.id   AF-A0A813A4K9-F1
#
_cell.length_a   1.000
_cell.length_b   1.000
_cell.length_c   1.000
_cell.angle_alpha   90.00
_cell.angle_beta   90.00
_cell.angle_gamma   90.00
#
_symmetry.space_group_name_H-M   'P 1'
#
loop_
_entity.id
_entity.type
_entity.pdbx_description
1 polymer ?
#
loop_
_entity_poly.entity_id
_entity_poly.type
_entity_poly.pdbx_seq_one_letter_code
_entity_poly.pdbx_strand_id
1 'polypeptide(L)'
;MNVVLASFLLTLVWPTRCLLLRQDAQRDLHPKLASLLAALNQTARLKLGSDRSRSAAPYLRNLEATLLAMAQNTSQIPAQLLHGVKDDVMTMVANELKPRILTEHRQIQSQIAEFSGLFAKCEGVRGDGLNESYLKQEALPVLIANHEACRKQESLLQDRLEACRTALQSSRLVDASTCESARLLDRIPEMSVCSTLNGESAEAYHRRMLEVFQDRLKSIRIRRLLCENTTGALHLQESACDTQDQEVKHQRQSCNLMQRQLDSAACDLSLSMNTTCSKYQACRSQATLSYDLVRNTVKARESNLHDEWKALQHIECILEAMVGSDIMRAAQDCGRAIYSVAHLVVNYITMPSCQPCEDLAEVPGTSDYNATVFAGIPANAPVAECAASCCLA
;
A
#
# COMPACT_ATOMS: atom_id res chain seq x y z
N MET A 1 29.22 39.47 1.48
CA MET A 1 28.04 40.18 0.91
C MET A 1 26.88 39.90 1.85
N ASN A 2 26.56 40.81 2.78
CA ASN A 2 25.70 41.99 2.57
C ASN A 2 24.29 41.57 2.13
N VAL A 3 23.17 41.95 2.75
CA VAL A 3 22.86 43.09 3.64
C VAL A 3 21.43 42.89 4.22
N VAL A 4 21.28 43.19 5.51
CA VAL A 4 20.19 43.96 6.18
C VAL A 4 18.74 43.43 6.17
N LEU A 5 18.22 43.14 7.39
CA LEU A 5 17.16 43.95 8.00
C LEU A 5 17.13 43.75 9.53
N ALA A 6 17.67 44.75 10.22
CA ALA A 6 17.42 45.05 11.63
C ALA A 6 16.10 45.82 11.77
N SER A 7 15.43 45.64 12.92
CA SER A 7 14.35 46.45 13.57
C SER A 7 13.39 45.45 14.25
N PHE A 8 12.98 45.50 15.51
CA PHE A 8 12.78 46.58 16.47
C PHE A 8 13.06 46.04 17.89
N LEU A 9 13.98 46.68 18.60
CA LEU A 9 13.94 46.78 20.06
C LEU A 9 12.89 47.84 20.39
N LEU A 10 11.77 47.45 21.02
CA LEU A 10 10.93 48.27 21.90
C LEU A 10 9.62 47.52 22.21
N THR A 11 9.62 46.74 23.29
CA THR A 11 8.37 46.44 24.01
C THR A 11 8.62 46.60 25.50
N LEU A 12 8.37 47.82 25.95
CA LEU A 12 7.49 48.10 27.08
C LEU A 12 7.71 47.22 28.32
N VAL A 13 8.58 47.72 29.18
CA VAL A 13 8.44 47.58 30.64
C VAL A 13 6.97 47.84 30.98
N TRP A 14 6.27 46.77 31.36
CA TRP A 14 4.91 46.83 31.87
C TRP A 14 4.87 47.79 33.08
N PRO A 15 3.94 48.76 33.13
CA PRO A 15 3.71 49.47 34.37
C PRO A 15 2.93 48.51 35.28
N THR A 16 3.62 47.97 36.28
CA THR A 16 3.06 47.30 37.47
C THR A 16 2.28 48.28 38.37
N ARG A 17 1.61 49.28 37.78
CA ARG A 17 0.89 50.36 38.47
C ARG A 17 -0.48 50.57 37.83
N CYS A 18 -1.36 49.58 38.01
CA CYS A 18 -2.82 49.79 38.00
C CYS A 18 -3.57 48.79 38.90
N LEU A 19 -2.88 48.17 39.87
CA LEU A 19 -3.49 47.23 40.83
C LEU A 19 -3.31 47.65 42.31
N LEU A 20 -2.79 48.85 42.58
CA LEU A 20 -2.53 49.35 43.94
C LEU A 20 -3.13 50.74 44.23
N LEU A 21 -4.14 51.16 43.47
CA LEU A 21 -4.94 52.34 43.81
C LEU A 21 -6.44 52.04 43.73
N ARG A 22 -6.86 51.05 44.53
CA ARG A 22 -8.22 50.94 45.06
C ARG A 22 -8.28 50.00 46.26
N GLN A 23 -7.29 50.08 47.17
CA GLN A 23 -7.35 49.35 48.45
C GLN A 23 -7.94 50.17 49.60
N ASP A 24 -8.20 51.47 49.42
CA ASP A 24 -8.69 52.35 50.49
C ASP A 24 -10.19 52.70 50.42
N ALA A 25 -10.98 52.05 49.56
CA ALA A 25 -12.44 52.19 49.52
C ALA A 25 -13.20 50.92 49.95
N GLN A 26 -12.52 49.99 50.64
CA GLN A 26 -13.01 48.64 50.91
C GLN A 26 -13.19 48.36 52.41
N ARG A 27 -13.69 49.34 53.17
CA ARG A 27 -13.96 49.15 54.61
C ARG A 27 -15.36 48.70 54.99
N ASP A 28 -16.32 48.66 54.07
CA ASP A 28 -17.65 48.08 54.34
C ASP A 28 -18.20 47.32 53.10
N LEU A 29 -17.36 46.55 52.43
CA LEU A 29 -17.85 45.59 51.44
C LEU A 29 -18.44 44.39 52.20
N HIS A 30 -19.77 44.25 52.16
CA HIS A 30 -20.50 43.13 52.77
C HIS A 30 -19.74 41.81 52.50
N PRO A 31 -19.46 40.95 53.50
CA PRO A 31 -18.54 39.81 53.37
C PRO A 31 -18.91 38.85 52.21
N LYS A 32 -20.21 38.76 51.88
CA LYS A 32 -20.73 38.00 50.72
C LYS A 32 -20.33 38.59 49.35
N LEU A 33 -20.17 39.90 49.24
CA LEU A 33 -19.71 40.58 48.02
C LEU A 33 -18.22 40.34 47.76
N ALA A 34 -17.41 40.41 48.81
CA ALA A 34 -15.97 40.16 48.72
C ALA A 34 -15.68 38.71 48.29
N SER A 35 -16.47 37.74 48.79
CA SER A 35 -16.37 36.34 48.35
C SER A 35 -16.79 36.15 46.88
N LEU A 36 -17.76 36.93 46.39
CA LEU A 36 -18.21 36.88 44.99
C LEU A 36 -17.11 37.34 44.03
N LEU A 37 -16.52 38.51 44.28
CA LEU A 37 -15.43 39.06 43.48
C LEU A 37 -14.18 38.17 43.54
N ALA A 38 -13.89 37.58 44.70
CA ALA A 38 -12.80 36.62 44.86
C ALA A 38 -13.04 35.34 44.04
N ALA A 39 -14.26 34.79 44.04
CA ALA A 39 -14.62 33.60 43.26
C ALA A 39 -14.56 33.84 41.75
N LEU A 40 -14.97 35.03 41.28
CA LEU A 40 -14.86 35.43 39.88
C LEU A 40 -13.41 35.59 39.44
N ASN A 41 -12.60 36.27 40.24
CA ASN A 41 -11.17 36.42 39.98
C ASN A 41 -10.46 35.06 40.02
N GLN A 42 -10.88 34.15 40.90
CA GLN A 42 -10.38 32.77 40.94
C GLN A 42 -10.80 31.98 39.69
N THR A 43 -12.01 32.17 39.18
CA THR A 43 -12.49 31.53 37.94
C THR A 43 -11.71 32.04 36.71
N ALA A 44 -11.50 33.35 36.62
CA ALA A 44 -10.65 33.96 35.60
C ALA A 44 -9.20 33.43 35.69
N ARG A 45 -8.66 33.28 36.90
CA ARG A 45 -7.32 32.72 37.16
C ARG A 45 -7.20 31.22 36.86
N LEU A 46 -8.20 30.40 37.20
CA LEU A 46 -8.22 28.96 36.92
C LEU A 46 -8.18 28.67 35.41
N LYS A 47 -8.79 29.53 34.58
CA LYS A 47 -8.71 29.44 33.11
C LYS A 47 -7.47 30.11 32.50
N LEU A 48 -6.77 30.97 33.24
CA LEU A 48 -5.48 31.58 32.86
C LEU A 48 -4.27 30.72 33.24
N GLY A 49 -4.39 29.90 34.29
CA GLY A 49 -3.30 29.09 34.85
C GLY A 49 -3.38 27.61 34.45
N SER A 50 -2.54 27.23 33.47
CA SER A 50 -1.96 25.89 33.25
C SER A 50 -2.86 24.65 33.01
N ASP A 51 -4.14 24.61 33.37
CA ASP A 51 -4.96 23.39 33.21
C ASP A 51 -6.23 23.66 32.38
N ARG A 52 -6.04 23.80 31.05
CA ARG A 52 -7.13 24.02 30.07
C ARG A 52 -8.17 22.89 30.05
N SER A 53 -7.91 21.76 30.70
CA SER A 53 -8.77 20.56 30.69
C SER A 53 -9.97 20.66 31.65
N ARG A 54 -9.86 21.40 32.76
CA ARG A 54 -10.93 21.45 33.78
C ARG A 54 -12.08 22.37 33.37
N SER A 55 -13.31 21.90 33.62
CA SER A 55 -14.53 22.69 33.44
C SER A 55 -14.63 23.78 34.51
N ALA A 56 -14.92 25.01 34.12
CA ALA A 56 -15.26 26.09 35.05
C ALA A 56 -16.74 26.04 35.49
N ALA A 57 -17.56 25.17 34.88
CA ALA A 57 -18.99 25.08 35.17
C ALA A 57 -19.32 24.85 36.67
N PRO A 58 -18.60 24.00 37.44
CA PRO A 58 -18.86 23.85 38.88
C PRO A 58 -18.63 25.15 39.66
N TYR A 59 -17.62 25.93 39.29
CA TYR A 59 -17.33 27.22 39.92
C TYR A 59 -18.39 28.27 39.56
N LEU A 60 -18.82 28.31 38.30
CA LEU A 60 -19.89 29.21 37.84
C LEU A 60 -21.23 28.88 38.50
N ARG A 61 -21.55 27.58 38.72
CA ARG A 61 -22.74 27.15 39.47
C ARG A 61 -22.69 27.56 40.95
N ASN A 62 -21.52 27.47 41.59
CA ASN A 62 -21.36 27.97 42.96
C ASN A 62 -21.54 29.49 43.04
N LEU A 63 -21.09 30.22 42.02
CA LEU A 63 -21.31 31.65 41.91
C LEU A 63 -22.81 31.97 41.75
N GLU A 64 -23.50 31.26 40.87
CA GLU A 64 -24.95 31.37 40.69
C GLU A 64 -25.70 31.18 42.02
N ALA A 65 -25.38 30.12 42.77
CA ALA A 65 -25.97 29.87 44.09
C ALA A 65 -25.70 31.02 45.08
N THR A 66 -24.50 31.61 45.02
CA THR A 66 -24.13 32.76 45.86
C THR A 66 -24.94 34.00 45.49
N LEU A 67 -25.10 34.28 44.19
CA LEU A 67 -25.90 35.39 43.68
C LEU A 67 -27.38 35.24 44.07
N LEU A 68 -27.94 34.04 43.95
CA LEU A 68 -29.31 33.75 44.38
C LEU A 68 -29.51 33.96 45.88
N ALA A 69 -28.56 33.51 46.71
CA ALA A 69 -28.62 33.72 48.16
C ALA A 69 -28.47 35.20 48.56
N MET A 70 -27.75 36.00 47.76
CA MET A 70 -27.67 37.46 47.91
C MET A 70 -28.97 38.12 47.47
N ALA A 71 -29.54 37.70 46.35
CA ALA A 71 -30.80 38.19 45.80
C ALA A 71 -31.98 38.04 46.79
N GLN A 72 -31.97 36.99 47.61
CA GLN A 72 -32.95 36.74 48.68
C GLN A 72 -32.83 37.68 49.90
N ASN A 73 -31.68 38.36 50.08
CA ASN A 73 -31.39 39.22 51.24
C ASN A 73 -31.11 40.69 50.84
N THR A 74 -31.59 41.11 49.67
CA THR A 74 -31.29 42.41 49.03
C THR A 74 -31.73 43.63 49.85
N SER A 75 -32.69 43.49 50.77
CA SER A 75 -33.12 44.56 51.68
C SER A 75 -32.03 45.07 52.63
N GLN A 76 -30.89 44.36 52.74
CA GLN A 76 -29.75 44.73 53.59
C GLN A 76 -28.56 45.31 52.82
N ILE A 77 -28.64 45.44 51.49
CA ILE A 77 -27.50 45.87 50.65
C ILE A 77 -27.84 47.23 49.99
N PRO A 78 -26.96 48.25 50.09
CA PRO A 78 -27.16 49.53 49.41
C PRO A 78 -27.28 49.37 47.88
N ALA A 79 -28.28 50.00 47.26
CA ALA A 79 -28.55 49.88 45.82
C ALA A 79 -27.33 50.27 44.95
N GLN A 80 -26.59 51.32 45.31
CA GLN A 80 -25.38 51.75 44.59
C GLN A 80 -24.30 50.65 44.55
N LEU A 81 -24.20 49.87 45.63
CA LEU A 81 -23.23 48.78 45.72
C LEU A 81 -23.65 47.59 44.84
N LEU A 82 -24.96 47.30 44.75
CA LEU A 82 -25.50 46.28 43.85
C LEU A 82 -25.27 46.63 42.37
N HIS A 83 -25.46 47.91 42.00
CA HIS A 83 -25.16 48.39 40.66
C HIS A 83 -23.68 48.23 40.30
N GLY A 84 -22.76 48.64 41.19
CA GLY A 84 -21.33 48.50 40.93
C GLY A 84 -20.89 47.04 40.74
N VAL A 85 -21.40 46.11 41.55
CA VAL A 85 -21.11 44.68 41.38
C VAL A 85 -21.68 44.16 40.06
N LYS A 86 -22.93 44.49 39.73
CA LYS A 86 -23.51 44.10 38.45
C LYS A 86 -22.60 44.54 37.30
N ASP A 87 -22.21 45.80 37.27
CA ASP A 87 -21.42 46.36 36.17
C ASP A 87 -20.05 45.68 36.07
N ASP A 88 -19.36 45.46 37.20
CA ASP A 88 -18.06 44.77 37.23
C ASP A 88 -18.17 43.32 36.75
N VAL A 89 -19.17 42.56 37.22
CA VAL A 89 -19.35 41.16 36.84
C VAL A 89 -19.80 41.03 35.39
N MET A 90 -20.77 41.83 34.94
CA MET A 90 -21.22 41.86 33.55
C MET A 90 -20.07 42.22 32.60
N THR A 91 -19.23 43.18 32.98
CA THR A 91 -18.03 43.56 32.22
C THR A 91 -17.06 42.38 32.09
N MET A 92 -16.80 41.66 33.18
CA MET A 92 -15.90 40.50 33.14
C MET A 92 -16.49 39.32 32.34
N VAL A 93 -17.80 39.06 32.46
CA VAL A 93 -18.50 38.03 31.69
C VAL A 93 -18.41 38.33 30.19
N ALA A 94 -18.72 39.58 29.81
CA ALA A 94 -18.77 40.02 28.42
C ALA A 94 -17.37 40.12 27.79
N ASN A 95 -16.38 40.67 28.50
CA ASN A 95 -15.07 40.99 27.93
C ASN A 95 -14.01 39.91 28.14
N GLU A 96 -14.19 39.00 29.10
CA GLU A 96 -13.20 37.97 29.40
C GLU A 96 -13.74 36.55 29.25
N LEU A 97 -14.81 36.21 29.96
CA LEU A 97 -15.24 34.81 30.08
C LEU A 97 -15.88 34.28 28.79
N LYS A 98 -16.84 35.01 28.21
CA LYS A 98 -17.46 34.62 26.92
C LYS A 98 -16.45 34.57 25.77
N PRO A 99 -15.57 35.59 25.55
CA PRO A 99 -14.55 35.52 24.52
C PRO A 99 -13.57 34.35 24.66
N ARG A 100 -13.26 33.94 25.90
CA ARG A 100 -12.44 32.75 26.15
C ARG A 100 -13.13 31.47 25.72
N ILE A 101 -14.41 31.28 26.07
CA ILE A 101 -15.21 30.12 25.62
C ILE A 101 -15.22 30.04 24.09
N LEU A 102 -15.44 31.17 23.41
CA LEU A 102 -15.44 31.24 21.93
C LEU A 102 -14.05 30.96 21.33
N THR A 103 -12.99 31.39 21.99
CA THR A 103 -11.61 31.10 21.56
C THR A 103 -11.29 29.63 21.70
N GLU A 104 -11.73 29.02 22.80
CA GLU A 104 -11.53 27.61 23.07
C GLU A 104 -12.35 26.72 22.12
N HIS A 105 -13.61 27.09 21.84
CA HIS A 105 -14.42 26.44 20.80
C HIS A 105 -13.70 26.44 19.44
N ARG A 106 -13.15 27.59 19.02
CA ARG A 106 -12.36 27.68 17.78
C ARG A 106 -11.13 26.76 17.78
N GLN A 107 -10.45 26.63 18.93
CA GLN A 107 -9.29 25.75 19.06
C GLN A 107 -9.67 24.27 18.91
N ILE A 108 -10.72 23.81 19.62
CA ILE A 108 -11.15 22.41 19.51
C ILE A 108 -11.75 22.10 18.12
N GLN A 109 -12.39 23.08 17.48
CA GLN A 109 -12.88 22.97 16.11
C GLN A 109 -11.72 22.81 15.11
N SER A 110 -10.65 23.58 15.27
CA SER A 110 -9.43 23.45 14.44
C SER A 110 -8.78 22.08 14.62
N GLN A 111 -8.62 21.63 15.87
CA GLN A 111 -8.02 20.33 16.18
C GLN A 111 -8.76 19.17 15.49
N ILE A 112 -10.10 19.19 15.49
CA ILE A 112 -10.89 18.16 14.82
C ILE A 112 -10.83 18.26 13.29
N ALA A 113 -10.76 19.48 12.74
CA ALA A 113 -10.69 19.69 11.30
C ALA A 113 -9.38 19.17 10.68
N GLU A 114 -8.26 19.25 11.41
CA GLU A 114 -6.94 18.79 10.97
C GLU A 114 -6.88 17.29 10.63
N PHE A 115 -7.74 16.47 11.24
CA PHE A 115 -7.80 15.03 10.95
C PHE A 115 -8.17 14.70 9.50
N SER A 116 -8.89 15.61 8.81
CA SER A 116 -9.18 15.45 7.38
C SER A 116 -7.90 15.33 6.55
N GLY A 117 -6.86 16.09 6.91
CA GLY A 117 -5.55 16.04 6.26
C GLY A 117 -4.81 14.72 6.52
N LEU A 118 -4.98 14.11 7.69
CA LEU A 118 -4.38 12.80 7.99
C LEU A 118 -4.97 11.70 7.13
N PHE A 119 -6.29 11.67 6.97
CA PHE A 119 -6.95 10.71 6.09
C PHE A 119 -6.58 10.95 4.62
N ALA A 120 -6.57 12.21 4.16
CA ALA A 120 -6.14 12.56 2.81
C ALA A 120 -4.68 12.11 2.53
N LYS A 121 -3.79 12.22 3.52
CA LYS A 121 -2.41 11.72 3.41
C LYS A 121 -2.37 10.20 3.23
N CYS A 122 -3.22 9.44 3.93
CA CYS A 122 -3.31 8.00 3.73
C CYS A 122 -3.81 7.65 2.32
N GLU A 123 -4.80 8.38 1.79
CA GLU A 123 -5.24 8.21 0.41
C GLU A 123 -4.13 8.54 -0.60
N GLY A 124 -3.30 9.56 -0.31
CA GLY A 124 -2.10 9.86 -1.09
C GLY A 124 -1.10 8.68 -1.13
N VAL A 125 -0.80 8.08 0.02
CA VAL A 125 0.08 6.89 0.10
C VAL A 125 -0.47 5.72 -0.74
N ARG A 126 -1.79 5.51 -0.72
CA ARG A 126 -2.43 4.51 -1.58
C ARG A 126 -2.29 4.87 -3.05
N GLY A 127 -2.62 6.11 -3.43
CA GLY A 127 -2.55 6.58 -4.83
C GLY A 127 -1.14 6.46 -5.41
N ASP A 128 -0.13 6.90 -4.67
CA ASP A 128 1.27 6.82 -5.10
C ASP A 128 1.72 5.37 -5.33
N GLY A 129 1.40 4.46 -4.40
CA GLY A 129 1.75 3.05 -4.53
C GLY A 129 0.98 2.32 -5.64
N LEU A 130 -0.29 2.70 -5.88
CA LEU A 130 -1.08 2.17 -7.00
C LEU A 130 -0.53 2.65 -8.35
N ASN A 131 -0.17 3.92 -8.48
CA ASN A 131 0.41 4.45 -9.72
C ASN A 131 1.70 3.70 -10.10
N GLU A 132 2.59 3.42 -9.13
CA GLU A 132 3.79 2.62 -9.37
C GLU A 132 3.43 1.18 -9.80
N SER A 133 2.39 0.62 -9.21
CA SER A 133 1.95 -0.76 -9.48
C SER A 133 1.28 -0.90 -10.85
N TYR A 134 0.50 0.09 -11.29
CA TYR A 134 -0.06 0.12 -12.65
C TYR A 134 1.03 0.14 -13.73
N LEU A 135 2.11 0.90 -13.51
CA LEU A 135 3.26 0.90 -14.43
C LEU A 135 3.93 -0.48 -14.55
N LYS A 136 4.02 -1.23 -13.44
CA LYS A 136 4.54 -2.61 -13.44
C LYS A 136 3.57 -3.56 -14.15
N GLN A 137 2.27 -3.39 -13.95
CA GLN A 137 1.24 -4.20 -14.59
C GLN A 137 1.26 -4.06 -16.12
N GLU A 138 1.46 -2.85 -16.65
CA GLU A 138 1.53 -2.59 -18.09
C GLU A 138 2.68 -3.34 -18.79
N ALA A 139 3.74 -3.71 -18.06
CA ALA A 139 4.86 -4.46 -18.62
C ALA A 139 4.57 -5.97 -18.78
N LEU A 140 3.64 -6.53 -18.01
CA LEU A 140 3.39 -7.98 -17.98
C LEU A 140 2.94 -8.56 -19.33
N PRO A 141 1.96 -7.98 -20.05
CA PRO A 141 1.50 -8.56 -21.32
C PRO A 141 2.63 -8.75 -22.35
N VAL A 142 3.60 -7.83 -22.39
CA VAL A 142 4.76 -7.92 -23.28
C VAL A 142 5.68 -9.06 -22.87
N LEU A 143 5.96 -9.22 -21.58
CA LEU A 143 6.77 -10.33 -21.06
C LEU A 143 6.11 -11.69 -21.31
N ILE A 144 4.79 -11.77 -21.12
CA ILE A 144 3.98 -12.97 -21.42
C ILE A 144 4.11 -13.32 -22.91
N ALA A 145 3.85 -12.36 -23.80
CA ALA A 145 3.90 -12.58 -25.24
C ALA A 145 5.30 -13.00 -25.72
N ASN A 146 6.36 -12.38 -25.20
CA ASN A 146 7.74 -12.72 -25.55
C ASN A 146 8.11 -14.14 -25.09
N HIS A 147 7.77 -14.50 -23.86
CA HIS A 147 8.02 -15.84 -23.34
C HIS A 147 7.21 -16.90 -24.13
N GLU A 148 5.93 -16.66 -24.39
CA GLU A 148 5.09 -17.56 -25.19
C GLU A 148 5.64 -17.76 -26.60
N ALA A 149 6.05 -16.68 -27.28
CA ALA A 149 6.69 -16.76 -28.60
C ALA A 149 7.99 -17.57 -28.55
N CYS A 150 8.79 -17.40 -27.50
CA CYS A 150 10.01 -18.18 -27.28
C CYS A 150 9.71 -19.68 -27.18
N ARG A 151 8.70 -20.07 -26.39
CA ARG A 151 8.30 -21.49 -26.22
C ARG A 151 7.74 -22.09 -27.49
N LYS A 152 7.00 -21.32 -28.29
CA LYS A 152 6.57 -21.75 -29.64
C LYS A 152 7.76 -22.02 -30.55
N GLN A 153 8.79 -21.17 -30.51
CA GLN A 153 10.02 -21.41 -31.26
C GLN A 153 10.79 -22.64 -30.75
N GLU A 154 10.86 -22.85 -29.43
CA GLU A 154 11.44 -24.05 -28.83
C GLU A 154 10.73 -25.32 -29.32
N SER A 155 9.39 -25.31 -29.35
CA SER A 155 8.58 -26.43 -29.88
C SER A 155 8.95 -26.75 -31.32
N LEU A 156 9.04 -25.74 -32.20
CA LEU A 156 9.39 -25.95 -33.60
C LEU A 156 10.79 -26.57 -33.77
N LEU A 157 11.75 -26.16 -32.94
CA LEU A 157 13.10 -26.74 -32.93
C LEU A 157 13.10 -28.18 -32.41
N GLN A 158 12.28 -28.47 -31.40
CA GLN A 158 12.11 -29.84 -30.90
C GLN A 158 11.51 -30.78 -31.94
N ASP A 159 10.48 -30.33 -32.68
CA ASP A 159 9.87 -31.13 -33.73
C ASP A 159 10.89 -31.45 -34.84
N ARG A 160 11.77 -30.50 -35.18
CA ARG A 160 12.87 -30.73 -36.13
C ARG A 160 13.89 -31.73 -35.60
N LEU A 161 14.29 -31.60 -34.34
CA LEU A 161 15.22 -32.53 -33.69
C LEU A 161 14.66 -33.95 -33.65
N GLU A 162 13.36 -34.10 -33.36
CA GLU A 162 12.70 -35.41 -33.33
C GLU A 162 12.63 -36.04 -34.73
N ALA A 163 12.33 -35.23 -35.75
CA ALA A 163 12.41 -35.67 -37.14
C ALA A 163 13.85 -36.10 -37.52
N CYS A 164 14.87 -35.36 -37.06
CA CYS A 164 16.28 -35.71 -37.29
C CYS A 164 16.64 -37.04 -36.63
N ARG A 165 16.23 -37.26 -35.39
CA ARG A 165 16.45 -38.51 -34.64
C ARG A 165 15.77 -39.71 -35.31
N THR A 166 14.56 -39.51 -35.81
CA THR A 166 13.83 -40.54 -36.59
C THR A 166 14.58 -40.90 -37.87
N ALA A 167 15.05 -39.90 -38.62
CA ALA A 167 15.86 -40.11 -39.82
C ALA A 167 17.19 -40.79 -39.51
N LEU A 168 17.85 -40.39 -38.40
CA LEU A 168 19.10 -40.98 -37.95
C LEU A 168 18.95 -42.47 -37.62
N GLN A 169 17.86 -42.88 -36.98
CA GLN A 169 17.57 -44.30 -36.74
C GLN A 169 17.48 -45.10 -38.05
N SER A 170 16.82 -44.52 -39.07
CA SER A 170 16.73 -45.13 -40.39
C SER A 170 18.10 -45.23 -41.07
N SER A 171 18.91 -44.16 -41.01
CA SER A 171 20.28 -44.16 -41.54
C SER A 171 21.17 -45.21 -40.88
N ARG A 172 21.04 -45.44 -39.56
CA ARG A 172 21.77 -46.49 -38.85
C ARG A 172 21.44 -47.89 -39.36
N LEU A 173 20.17 -48.17 -39.69
CA LEU A 173 19.77 -49.45 -40.25
C LEU A 173 20.31 -49.65 -41.68
N VAL A 174 20.26 -48.59 -42.49
CA VAL A 174 20.80 -48.61 -43.86
C VAL A 174 22.31 -48.85 -43.85
N ASP A 175 23.05 -48.15 -43.02
CA ASP A 175 24.50 -48.31 -42.86
C ASP A 175 24.84 -49.74 -42.41
N ALA A 176 24.21 -50.21 -41.33
CA ALA A 176 24.42 -51.56 -40.80
C ALA A 176 24.17 -52.65 -41.86
N SER A 177 23.05 -52.56 -42.59
CA SER A 177 22.72 -53.51 -43.66
C SER A 177 23.71 -53.45 -44.82
N THR A 178 24.12 -52.25 -45.23
CA THR A 178 25.04 -52.03 -46.35
C THR A 178 26.43 -52.57 -46.04
N CYS A 179 26.93 -52.25 -44.85
CA CYS A 179 28.25 -52.69 -44.40
C CYS A 179 28.31 -54.19 -44.10
N GLU A 180 27.24 -54.78 -43.57
CA GLU A 180 27.16 -56.25 -43.45
C GLU A 180 27.19 -56.92 -44.82
N SER A 181 26.52 -56.35 -45.82
CA SER A 181 26.57 -56.87 -47.19
C SER A 181 27.97 -56.80 -47.80
N ALA A 182 28.74 -55.74 -47.52
CA ALA A 182 30.14 -55.65 -47.92
C ALA A 182 30.98 -56.74 -47.22
N ARG A 183 30.80 -56.93 -45.91
CA ARG A 183 31.52 -57.92 -45.10
C ARG A 183 31.26 -59.37 -45.54
N LEU A 184 30.03 -59.69 -45.95
CA LEU A 184 29.69 -61.03 -46.43
C LEU A 184 30.36 -61.36 -47.77
N LEU A 185 30.57 -60.36 -48.63
CA LEU A 185 31.20 -60.54 -49.94
C LEU A 185 32.73 -60.47 -49.90
N ASP A 186 33.29 -59.80 -48.90
CA ASP A 186 34.73 -59.75 -48.64
C ASP A 186 35.25 -61.04 -47.99
N ARG A 187 34.98 -62.17 -48.67
CA ARG A 187 35.39 -63.51 -48.27
C ARG A 187 35.92 -64.26 -49.48
N ILE A 188 36.97 -65.05 -49.26
CA ILE A 188 37.50 -65.98 -50.27
C ILE A 188 36.38 -66.96 -50.66
N PRO A 189 36.06 -67.13 -51.95
CA PRO A 189 35.03 -68.06 -52.38
C PRO A 189 35.40 -69.50 -52.02
N GLU A 190 34.38 -70.31 -51.69
CA GLU A 190 34.58 -71.73 -51.40
C GLU A 190 35.08 -72.49 -52.64
N MET A 191 35.79 -73.60 -52.42
CA MET A 191 36.35 -74.42 -53.51
C MET A 191 35.30 -74.91 -54.51
N SER A 192 34.05 -75.04 -54.09
CA SER A 192 32.91 -75.42 -54.95
C SER A 192 32.66 -74.42 -56.10
N VAL A 193 32.98 -73.13 -55.92
CA VAL A 193 32.88 -72.11 -56.97
C VAL A 193 33.90 -72.37 -58.10
N CYS A 194 34.99 -73.07 -57.78
CA CYS A 194 36.08 -73.41 -58.69
C CYS A 194 35.94 -74.80 -59.33
N SER A 195 34.77 -75.45 -59.25
CA SER A 195 34.58 -76.77 -59.88
C SER A 195 34.48 -76.67 -61.40
N THR A 196 34.94 -77.71 -62.10
CA THR A 196 34.77 -77.86 -63.55
C THR A 196 33.32 -78.19 -63.91
N LEU A 197 32.89 -77.78 -65.10
CA LEU A 197 31.61 -78.20 -65.67
C LEU A 197 31.78 -79.47 -66.53
N ASN A 198 30.73 -80.28 -66.66
CA ASN A 198 30.79 -81.51 -67.46
C ASN A 198 31.11 -81.22 -68.92
N GLY A 199 32.24 -81.76 -69.41
CA GLY A 199 32.72 -81.56 -70.78
C GLY A 199 33.41 -80.22 -71.05
N GLU A 200 33.70 -79.42 -70.02
CA GLU A 200 34.41 -78.14 -70.15
C GLU A 200 35.90 -78.36 -70.50
N SER A 201 36.41 -77.65 -71.50
CA SER A 201 37.84 -77.66 -71.82
C SER A 201 38.65 -76.85 -70.81
N ALA A 202 39.96 -77.12 -70.70
CA ALA A 202 40.83 -76.37 -69.80
C ALA A 202 40.83 -74.85 -70.09
N GLU A 203 40.83 -74.44 -71.35
CA GLU A 203 40.77 -73.03 -71.74
C GLU A 203 39.44 -72.37 -71.32
N ALA A 204 38.31 -73.06 -71.53
CA ALA A 204 36.99 -72.56 -71.15
C ALA A 204 36.87 -72.37 -69.63
N TYR A 205 37.36 -73.34 -68.85
CA TYR A 205 37.41 -73.24 -67.39
C TYR A 205 38.18 -72.01 -66.91
N HIS A 206 39.41 -71.81 -67.40
CA HIS A 206 40.24 -70.68 -66.96
C HIS A 206 39.62 -69.33 -67.36
N ARG A 207 38.97 -69.24 -68.53
CA ARG A 207 38.25 -68.03 -68.96
C ARG A 207 37.05 -67.73 -68.05
N ARG A 208 36.21 -68.73 -67.76
CA ARG A 208 35.06 -68.60 -66.84
C ARG A 208 35.50 -68.18 -65.43
N MET A 209 36.57 -68.78 -64.92
CA MET A 209 37.12 -68.41 -63.62
C MET A 209 37.65 -66.98 -63.59
N LEU A 210 38.34 -66.55 -64.65
CA LEU A 210 38.77 -65.16 -64.78
C LEU A 210 37.58 -64.18 -64.67
N GLU A 211 36.50 -64.46 -65.39
CA GLU A 211 35.27 -63.64 -65.35
C GLU A 211 34.62 -63.63 -63.97
N VAL A 212 34.43 -64.81 -63.34
CA VAL A 212 33.86 -64.92 -61.99
C VAL A 212 34.65 -64.12 -60.96
N PHE A 213 35.99 -64.23 -60.97
CA PHE A 213 36.84 -63.48 -60.04
C PHE A 213 36.85 -61.98 -60.34
N GLN A 214 36.82 -61.57 -61.61
CA GLN A 214 36.72 -60.17 -61.99
C GLN A 214 35.40 -59.55 -61.52
N ASP A 215 34.27 -60.22 -61.72
CA ASP A 215 32.96 -59.71 -61.31
C ASP A 215 32.78 -59.71 -59.80
N ARG A 216 33.35 -60.71 -59.11
CA ARG A 216 33.38 -60.71 -57.65
C ARG A 216 34.24 -59.56 -57.11
N LEU A 217 35.42 -59.30 -57.69
CA LEU A 217 36.25 -58.18 -57.32
C LEU A 217 35.54 -56.83 -57.53
N LYS A 218 34.84 -56.65 -58.67
CA LYS A 218 34.00 -55.47 -58.91
C LYS A 218 32.93 -55.33 -57.83
N SER A 219 32.23 -56.41 -57.51
CA SER A 219 31.15 -56.43 -56.51
C SER A 219 31.66 -56.07 -55.11
N ILE A 220 32.82 -56.60 -54.70
CA ILE A 220 33.48 -56.25 -53.43
C ILE A 220 33.79 -54.75 -53.39
N ARG A 221 34.42 -54.22 -54.45
CA ARG A 221 34.75 -52.78 -54.53
C ARG A 221 33.51 -51.90 -54.44
N ILE A 222 32.45 -52.23 -55.18
CA ILE A 222 31.19 -51.47 -55.18
C ILE A 222 30.57 -51.46 -53.79
N ARG A 223 30.48 -52.62 -53.12
CA ARG A 223 29.84 -52.68 -51.79
C ARG A 223 30.67 -52.03 -50.69
N ARG A 224 32.00 -52.13 -50.78
CA ARG A 224 32.90 -51.40 -49.88
C ARG A 224 32.70 -49.90 -50.02
N LEU A 225 32.71 -49.37 -51.25
CA LEU A 225 32.46 -47.95 -51.51
C LEU A 225 31.06 -47.53 -51.03
N LEU A 226 30.05 -48.38 -51.21
CA LEU A 226 28.70 -48.11 -50.73
C LEU A 226 28.64 -48.02 -49.21
N CYS A 227 29.28 -48.95 -48.50
CA CYS A 227 29.41 -48.91 -47.03
C CYS A 227 30.16 -47.64 -46.58
N GLU A 228 31.33 -47.34 -47.16
CA GLU A 228 32.10 -46.13 -46.82
C GLU A 228 31.26 -44.85 -47.03
N ASN A 229 30.47 -44.78 -48.11
CA ASN A 229 29.58 -43.65 -48.39
C ASN A 229 28.40 -43.57 -47.41
N THR A 230 27.74 -44.69 -47.09
CA THR A 230 26.64 -44.70 -46.12
C THR A 230 27.12 -44.34 -44.72
N THR A 231 28.31 -44.79 -44.33
CA THR A 231 28.92 -44.45 -43.04
C THR A 231 29.26 -42.96 -42.99
N GLY A 232 29.80 -42.39 -44.08
CA GLY A 232 30.00 -40.95 -44.20
C GLY A 232 28.70 -40.15 -44.08
N ALA A 233 27.64 -40.58 -44.76
CA ALA A 233 26.31 -39.95 -44.67
C ALA A 233 25.70 -40.07 -43.27
N LEU A 234 25.87 -41.21 -42.60
CA LEU A 234 25.43 -41.42 -41.22
C LEU A 234 26.12 -40.42 -40.28
N HIS A 235 27.44 -40.28 -40.35
CA HIS A 235 28.17 -39.32 -39.50
C HIS A 235 27.76 -37.87 -39.75
N LEU A 236 27.48 -37.48 -41.01
CA LEU A 236 26.94 -36.15 -41.31
C LEU A 236 25.56 -35.95 -40.67
N GLN A 237 24.69 -36.95 -40.71
CA GLN A 237 23.38 -36.92 -40.08
C GLN A 237 23.50 -36.84 -38.54
N GLU A 238 24.41 -37.58 -37.92
CA GLU A 238 24.70 -37.50 -36.48
C GLU A 238 25.10 -36.08 -36.08
N SER A 239 26.06 -35.49 -36.79
CA SER A 239 26.50 -34.12 -36.54
C SER A 239 25.39 -33.08 -36.73
N ALA A 240 24.50 -33.28 -37.72
CA ALA A 240 23.35 -32.41 -37.92
C ALA A 240 22.35 -32.50 -36.75
N CYS A 241 22.04 -33.71 -36.27
CA CYS A 241 21.15 -33.89 -35.12
C CYS A 241 21.77 -33.35 -33.83
N ASP A 242 23.08 -33.50 -33.63
CA ASP A 242 23.79 -32.93 -32.48
C ASP A 242 23.72 -31.40 -32.49
N THR A 243 23.85 -30.77 -33.66
CA THR A 243 23.71 -29.32 -33.81
C THR A 243 22.31 -28.84 -33.44
N GLN A 244 21.27 -29.54 -33.90
CA GLN A 244 19.88 -29.23 -33.56
C GLN A 244 19.59 -29.44 -32.06
N ASP A 245 20.19 -30.46 -31.43
CA ASP A 245 20.07 -30.70 -30.00
C ASP A 245 20.65 -29.53 -29.18
N GLN A 246 21.80 -28.99 -29.59
CA GLN A 246 22.36 -27.79 -28.99
C GLN A 246 21.47 -26.56 -29.22
N GLU A 247 20.91 -26.40 -30.40
CA GLU A 247 20.00 -25.29 -30.71
C GLU A 247 18.75 -25.31 -29.80
N VAL A 248 18.14 -26.49 -29.62
CA VAL A 248 17.03 -26.69 -28.66
C VAL A 248 17.46 -26.33 -27.24
N LYS A 249 18.63 -26.79 -26.79
CA LYS A 249 19.15 -26.48 -25.44
C LYS A 249 19.35 -24.98 -25.23
N HIS A 250 19.95 -24.30 -26.20
CA HIS A 250 20.15 -22.85 -26.16
C HIS A 250 18.81 -22.09 -26.16
N GLN A 251 17.88 -22.50 -27.01
CA GLN A 251 16.55 -21.90 -27.05
C GLN A 251 15.83 -22.08 -25.71
N ARG A 252 15.84 -23.28 -25.13
CA ARG A 252 15.26 -23.56 -23.81
C ARG A 252 15.87 -22.68 -22.72
N GLN A 253 17.20 -22.51 -22.71
CA GLN A 253 17.87 -21.62 -21.76
C GLN A 253 17.41 -20.17 -21.91
N SER A 254 17.25 -19.69 -23.14
CA SER A 254 16.72 -18.35 -23.42
C SER A 254 15.28 -18.19 -22.92
N CYS A 255 14.40 -19.15 -23.21
CA CYS A 255 13.01 -19.10 -22.75
C CYS A 255 12.91 -19.19 -21.23
N ASN A 256 13.73 -20.01 -20.57
CA ASN A 256 13.79 -20.07 -19.11
C ASN A 256 14.29 -18.75 -18.50
N LEU A 257 15.16 -18.00 -19.18
CA LEU A 257 15.55 -16.66 -18.72
C LEU A 257 14.39 -15.66 -18.86
N MET A 258 13.66 -15.68 -19.98
CA MET A 258 12.48 -14.83 -20.17
C MET A 258 11.39 -15.17 -19.15
N GLN A 259 11.17 -16.45 -18.85
CA GLN A 259 10.23 -16.87 -17.82
C GLN A 259 10.61 -16.32 -16.45
N ARG A 260 11.90 -16.39 -16.07
CA ARG A 260 12.37 -15.79 -14.81
C ARG A 260 12.12 -14.29 -14.73
N GLN A 261 12.28 -13.57 -15.84
CA GLN A 261 11.99 -12.14 -15.90
C GLN A 261 10.49 -11.85 -15.74
N LEU A 262 9.66 -12.64 -16.41
CA LEU A 262 8.20 -12.59 -16.29
C LEU A 262 7.74 -12.89 -14.85
N ASP A 263 8.19 -14.01 -14.29
CA ASP A 263 7.84 -14.44 -12.93
C ASP A 263 8.34 -13.40 -11.90
N SER A 264 9.55 -12.84 -12.08
CA SER A 264 10.05 -11.78 -11.19
C SER A 264 9.22 -10.50 -11.28
N ALA A 265 8.82 -10.07 -12.48
CA ALA A 265 8.02 -8.86 -12.65
C ALA A 265 6.62 -9.01 -12.04
N ALA A 266 5.97 -10.15 -12.24
CA ALA A 266 4.69 -10.46 -11.61
C ALA A 266 4.81 -10.53 -10.09
N CYS A 267 5.91 -11.11 -9.61
CA CYS A 267 6.22 -11.17 -8.19
C CYS A 267 6.41 -9.78 -7.56
N ASP A 268 7.21 -8.93 -8.21
CA ASP A 268 7.50 -7.58 -7.75
C ASP A 268 6.23 -6.72 -7.72
N LEU A 269 5.32 -6.92 -8.69
CA LEU A 269 4.00 -6.29 -8.67
C LEU A 269 3.17 -6.75 -7.47
N SER A 270 3.04 -8.05 -7.26
CA SER A 270 2.28 -8.60 -6.12
C SER A 270 2.82 -8.11 -4.77
N LEU A 271 4.14 -8.11 -4.58
CA LEU A 271 4.80 -7.60 -3.37
C LEU A 271 4.60 -6.07 -3.20
N SER A 272 4.65 -5.32 -4.29
CA SER A 272 4.38 -3.86 -4.33
C SER A 272 2.93 -3.57 -3.89
N MET A 273 1.97 -4.35 -4.38
CA MET A 273 0.55 -4.23 -4.01
C MET A 273 0.33 -4.55 -2.54
N ASN A 274 0.88 -5.66 -2.04
CA ASN A 274 0.78 -6.04 -0.64
C ASN A 274 1.42 -4.97 0.29
N THR A 275 2.59 -4.46 -0.09
CA THR A 275 3.28 -3.40 0.66
C THR A 275 2.46 -2.11 0.70
N THR A 276 1.91 -1.69 -0.44
CA THR A 276 1.07 -0.49 -0.56
C THR A 276 -0.19 -0.65 0.28
N CYS A 277 -0.88 -1.78 0.16
CA CYS A 277 -2.06 -2.14 0.95
C CYS A 277 -1.76 -2.09 2.46
N SER A 278 -0.69 -2.74 2.90
CA SER A 278 -0.28 -2.79 4.31
C SER A 278 0.02 -1.40 4.87
N LYS A 279 0.76 -0.57 4.12
CA LYS A 279 1.07 0.82 4.50
C LYS A 279 -0.20 1.67 4.58
N TYR A 280 -1.10 1.53 3.60
CA TYR A 280 -2.39 2.23 3.59
C TYR A 280 -3.24 1.85 4.80
N GLN A 281 -3.44 0.56 5.04
CA GLN A 281 -4.25 0.05 6.15
C GLN A 281 -3.67 0.47 7.51
N ALA A 282 -2.35 0.40 7.68
CA ALA A 282 -1.69 0.88 8.90
C ALA A 282 -1.89 2.38 9.11
N CYS A 283 -1.72 3.20 8.05
CA CYS A 283 -1.99 4.64 8.09
C CYS A 283 -3.44 4.93 8.49
N ARG A 284 -4.40 4.27 7.83
CA ARG A 284 -5.84 4.42 8.09
C ARG A 284 -6.21 4.03 9.51
N SER A 285 -5.66 2.92 10.01
CA SER A 285 -5.90 2.44 11.38
C SER A 285 -5.37 3.45 12.39
N GLN A 286 -4.15 3.95 12.20
CA GLN A 286 -3.56 4.95 13.09
C GLN A 286 -4.33 6.28 13.06
N ALA A 287 -4.73 6.75 11.87
CA ALA A 287 -5.51 7.98 11.73
C ALA A 287 -6.88 7.87 12.41
N THR A 288 -7.53 6.71 12.30
CA THR A 288 -8.83 6.42 12.95
C THR A 288 -8.68 6.42 14.48
N LEU A 289 -7.70 5.71 15.02
CA LEU A 289 -7.43 5.68 16.46
C LEU A 289 -7.13 7.08 17.02
N SER A 290 -6.30 7.85 16.33
CA SER A 290 -5.98 9.22 16.74
C SER A 290 -7.21 10.13 16.70
N TYR A 291 -8.05 10.00 15.66
CA TYR A 291 -9.28 10.75 15.54
C TYR A 291 -10.27 10.41 16.66
N ASP A 292 -10.49 9.13 16.95
CA ASP A 292 -11.42 8.70 17.99
C ASP A 292 -11.00 9.17 19.38
N LEU A 293 -9.69 9.13 19.69
CA LEU A 293 -9.15 9.64 20.94
C LEU A 293 -9.41 11.15 21.12
N VAL A 294 -9.10 11.94 20.09
CA VAL A 294 -9.32 13.40 20.14
C VAL A 294 -10.81 13.72 20.11
N ARG A 295 -11.61 13.03 19.30
CA ARG A 295 -13.07 13.20 19.23
C ARG A 295 -13.73 13.04 20.59
N ASN A 296 -13.35 12.04 21.38
CA ASN A 296 -13.91 11.83 22.71
C ASN A 296 -13.54 12.97 23.66
N THR A 297 -12.30 13.44 23.60
CA THR A 297 -11.83 14.59 24.39
C THR A 297 -12.55 15.88 23.98
N VAL A 298 -12.73 16.11 22.68
CA VAL A 298 -13.43 17.27 22.14
C VAL A 298 -14.92 17.23 22.49
N LYS A 299 -15.59 16.07 22.46
CA LYS A 299 -16.99 15.92 22.93
C LYS A 299 -17.15 16.31 24.40
N ALA A 300 -16.25 15.81 25.26
CA ALA A 300 -16.26 16.17 26.67
C ALA A 300 -16.03 17.69 26.85
N ARG A 301 -15.14 18.28 26.05
CA ARG A 301 -14.87 19.71 26.14
C ARG A 301 -16.01 20.57 25.60
N GLU A 302 -16.60 20.20 24.48
CA GLU A 302 -17.80 20.83 23.91
C GLU A 302 -18.92 20.89 24.96
N SER A 303 -19.21 19.77 25.61
CA SER A 303 -20.20 19.71 26.71
C SER A 303 -19.85 20.67 27.84
N ASN A 304 -18.58 20.77 28.23
CA ASN A 304 -18.15 21.71 29.27
C ASN A 304 -18.33 23.17 28.83
N LEU A 305 -18.01 23.51 27.58
CA LEU A 305 -18.23 24.86 27.05
C LEU A 305 -19.72 25.21 27.00
N HIS A 306 -20.59 24.25 26.69
CA HIS A 306 -22.04 24.44 26.73
C HIS A 306 -22.52 24.75 28.15
N ASP A 307 -22.06 23.97 29.14
CA ASP A 307 -22.39 24.19 30.55
C ASP A 307 -21.88 25.53 31.07
N GLU A 308 -20.63 25.89 30.74
CA GLU A 308 -20.04 27.17 31.11
C GLU A 308 -20.81 28.33 30.48
N TRP A 309 -21.16 28.23 29.20
CA TRP A 309 -21.92 29.27 28.52
C TRP A 309 -23.31 29.48 29.14
N LYS A 310 -24.04 28.39 29.42
CA LYS A 310 -25.33 28.44 30.11
C LYS A 310 -25.20 29.09 31.48
N ALA A 311 -24.18 28.69 32.26
CA ALA A 311 -23.96 29.27 33.58
C ALA A 311 -23.65 30.78 33.51
N LEU A 312 -22.87 31.24 32.53
CA LEU A 312 -22.65 32.68 32.32
C LEU A 312 -23.94 33.43 31.98
N GLN A 313 -24.80 32.84 31.14
CA GLN A 313 -26.08 33.45 30.78
C GLN A 313 -27.07 33.49 31.96
N HIS A 314 -27.07 32.46 32.81
CA HIS A 314 -27.82 32.45 34.06
C HIS A 314 -27.35 33.58 34.99
N ILE A 315 -26.02 33.74 35.13
CA ILE A 315 -25.41 34.80 35.95
C ILE A 315 -25.83 36.18 35.44
N GLU A 316 -25.77 36.43 34.13
CA GLU A 316 -26.20 37.70 33.53
C GLU A 316 -27.67 37.98 33.83
N CYS A 317 -28.55 36.99 33.66
CA CYS A 317 -29.98 37.13 33.95
C CYS A 317 -30.24 37.44 35.43
N ILE A 318 -29.58 36.74 36.36
CA ILE A 318 -29.73 36.98 37.80
C ILE A 318 -29.23 38.39 38.16
N LEU A 319 -28.09 38.82 37.61
CA LEU A 319 -27.56 40.16 37.86
C LEU A 319 -28.47 41.26 37.32
N GLU A 320 -29.13 41.03 36.18
CA GLU A 320 -30.17 41.93 35.67
C GLU A 320 -31.41 41.96 36.58
N ALA A 321 -31.84 40.80 37.06
CA ALA A 321 -32.96 40.65 37.98
C ALA A 321 -32.73 41.34 39.35
N MET A 322 -31.50 41.31 39.87
CA MET A 322 -31.14 41.87 41.18
C MET A 322 -31.32 43.40 41.30
N VAL A 323 -31.48 44.10 40.17
CA VAL A 323 -31.72 45.55 40.12
C VAL A 323 -33.18 45.90 39.77
N GLY A 324 -34.03 44.88 39.59
CA GLY A 324 -35.47 45.04 39.35
C GLY A 324 -36.31 45.07 40.63
N SER A 325 -37.61 45.33 40.49
CA SER A 325 -38.55 45.44 41.62
C SER A 325 -39.09 44.10 42.14
N ASP A 326 -39.00 43.01 41.37
CA ASP A 326 -39.43 41.65 41.77
C ASP A 326 -38.30 40.63 41.51
N ILE A 327 -37.30 40.69 42.38
CA ILE A 327 -36.05 39.92 42.29
C ILE A 327 -36.31 38.41 42.38
N MET A 328 -37.30 37.99 43.18
CA MET A 328 -37.61 36.56 43.38
C MET A 328 -38.27 35.93 42.17
N ARG A 329 -39.23 36.62 41.55
CA ARG A 329 -39.84 36.15 40.30
C ARG A 329 -38.84 36.14 39.16
N ALA A 330 -38.07 37.22 39.01
CA ALA A 330 -37.08 37.32 37.94
C ALA A 330 -35.96 36.26 38.09
N ALA A 331 -35.51 35.96 39.30
CA ALA A 331 -34.56 34.86 39.55
C ALA A 331 -35.14 33.48 39.20
N GLN A 332 -36.43 33.22 39.47
CA GLN A 332 -37.10 31.99 39.06
C GLN A 332 -37.24 31.88 37.54
N ASP A 333 -37.51 32.99 36.86
CA ASP A 333 -37.60 33.05 35.40
C ASP A 333 -36.24 32.77 34.76
N CYS A 334 -35.14 33.29 35.33
CA CYS A 334 -33.77 32.96 34.90
C CYS A 334 -33.46 31.46 35.02
N GLY A 335 -33.91 30.81 36.10
CA GLY A 335 -33.71 29.36 36.29
C GLY A 335 -34.51 28.48 35.33
N ARG A 336 -35.54 29.01 34.68
CA ARG A 336 -36.37 28.30 33.68
C ARG A 336 -36.02 28.67 32.23
N ALA A 337 -35.20 29.69 32.04
CA ALA A 337 -34.81 30.16 30.72
C ALA A 337 -33.98 29.10 29.98
N ILE A 338 -34.20 29.00 28.66
CA ILE A 338 -33.43 28.12 27.79
C ILE A 338 -32.38 28.95 27.07
N TYR A 339 -31.12 28.69 27.36
CA TYR A 339 -30.00 29.39 26.76
C TYR A 339 -29.40 28.58 25.60
N SER A 340 -29.36 29.19 24.41
CA SER A 340 -28.84 28.56 23.21
C SER A 340 -27.32 28.39 23.28
N VAL A 341 -26.86 27.20 22.90
CA VAL A 341 -25.45 26.83 22.73
C VAL A 341 -25.15 26.44 21.28
N ALA A 342 -26.04 26.75 20.33
CA ALA A 342 -25.91 26.34 18.93
C ALA A 342 -24.59 26.81 18.27
N HIS A 343 -24.10 27.98 18.67
CA HIS A 343 -22.84 28.55 18.17
C HIS A 343 -21.58 27.90 18.79
N LEU A 344 -21.75 27.01 19.77
CA LEU A 344 -20.68 26.23 20.40
C LEU A 344 -20.71 24.77 19.97
N VAL A 345 -21.53 24.41 18.99
CA VAL A 345 -21.56 23.05 18.43
C VAL A 345 -20.30 22.83 17.59
N VAL A 346 -19.62 21.71 17.80
CA VAL A 346 -18.44 21.31 17.04
C VAL A 346 -18.86 20.54 15.80
N ASN A 347 -18.35 20.95 14.64
CA ASN A 347 -18.49 20.21 13.40
C ASN A 347 -17.47 19.07 13.37
N TYR A 348 -17.93 17.85 13.63
CA TYR A 348 -17.12 16.64 13.51
C TYR A 348 -16.95 16.25 12.05
N ILE A 349 -15.71 15.97 11.64
CA ILE A 349 -15.47 15.46 10.29
C ILE A 349 -16.15 14.09 10.10
N THR A 350 -16.63 13.84 8.88
CA THR A 350 -17.05 12.51 8.47
C THR A 350 -15.81 11.76 7.98
N MET A 351 -15.50 10.63 8.62
CA MET A 351 -14.38 9.79 8.18
C MET A 351 -14.70 9.18 6.81
N PRO A 352 -13.83 9.35 5.80
CA PRO A 352 -13.99 8.65 4.52
C PRO A 352 -13.99 7.14 4.74
N SER A 353 -14.73 6.37 3.94
CA SER A 353 -14.69 4.91 4.01
C SER A 353 -13.32 4.38 3.58
N CYS A 354 -12.83 3.35 4.28
CA CYS A 354 -11.61 2.66 3.90
C CYS A 354 -11.83 1.93 2.57
N GLN A 355 -10.91 2.09 1.64
CA GLN A 355 -11.00 1.45 0.33
C GLN A 355 -10.40 0.04 0.38
N PRO A 356 -10.98 -0.93 -0.36
CA PRO A 356 -10.40 -2.26 -0.44
C PRO A 356 -9.02 -2.21 -1.09
N CYS A 357 -8.18 -3.18 -0.74
CA CYS A 357 -6.92 -3.37 -1.44
C CYS A 357 -7.19 -3.98 -2.81
N GLU A 358 -6.51 -3.45 -3.82
CA GLU A 358 -6.58 -3.95 -5.18
C GLU A 358 -5.62 -5.13 -5.35
N ASP A 359 -5.96 -6.02 -6.25
CA ASP A 359 -5.12 -7.12 -6.70
C ASP A 359 -4.95 -7.00 -8.22
N LEU A 360 -3.71 -6.79 -8.65
CA LEU A 360 -3.38 -6.46 -10.04
C LEU A 360 -2.60 -7.58 -10.75
N ALA A 361 -2.22 -8.65 -10.04
CA ALA A 361 -1.52 -9.79 -10.64
C ALA A 361 -1.61 -11.03 -9.75
N GLU A 362 -1.84 -12.19 -10.38
CA GLU A 362 -1.72 -13.47 -9.70
C GLU A 362 -0.28 -13.74 -9.26
N VAL A 363 -0.13 -14.42 -8.12
CA VAL A 363 1.19 -14.76 -7.57
C VAL A 363 1.83 -15.87 -8.42
N PRO A 364 3.08 -15.68 -8.90
CA PRO A 364 3.82 -16.71 -9.63
C PRO A 364 3.86 -18.06 -8.92
N GLY A 365 3.72 -19.14 -9.69
CA GLY A 365 3.73 -20.51 -9.17
C GLY A 365 2.39 -21.01 -8.63
N THR A 366 1.37 -20.15 -8.51
CA THR A 366 -0.01 -20.59 -8.20
C THR A 366 -0.66 -21.33 -9.38
N SER A 367 -1.69 -22.13 -9.09
CA SER A 367 -2.51 -22.76 -10.14
C SER A 367 -3.12 -21.74 -11.09
N ASP A 368 -3.59 -20.61 -10.54
CA ASP A 368 -4.30 -19.58 -11.29
C ASP A 368 -3.33 -18.80 -12.18
N TYR A 369 -2.15 -18.44 -11.66
CA TYR A 369 -1.08 -17.86 -12.46
C TYR A 369 -0.68 -18.78 -13.62
N ASN A 370 -0.45 -20.06 -13.35
CA ASN A 370 -0.06 -21.02 -14.38
C ASN A 370 -1.16 -21.20 -15.45
N ALA A 371 -2.43 -21.24 -15.02
CA ALA A 371 -3.57 -21.37 -15.92
C ALA A 371 -3.76 -20.13 -16.80
N THR A 372 -3.52 -18.93 -16.27
CA THR A 372 -3.68 -17.68 -17.03
C THR A 372 -2.47 -17.40 -17.92
N VAL A 373 -1.26 -17.50 -17.37
CA VAL A 373 -0.01 -17.06 -18.03
C VAL A 373 0.56 -18.11 -18.98
N PHE A 374 0.36 -19.41 -18.70
CA PHE A 374 0.98 -20.50 -19.45
C PHE A 374 -0.01 -21.37 -20.24
N ALA A 375 -1.28 -20.98 -20.38
CA ALA A 375 -2.28 -21.73 -21.15
C ALA A 375 -1.86 -22.06 -22.59
N GLY A 376 -1.10 -21.17 -23.24
CA GLY A 376 -0.69 -21.29 -24.64
C GLY A 376 0.62 -22.04 -24.88
N ILE A 377 1.26 -22.58 -23.84
CA ILE A 377 2.59 -23.19 -23.96
C ILE A 377 2.51 -24.62 -24.54
N PRO A 378 3.26 -24.94 -25.61
CA PRO A 378 3.28 -26.29 -26.20
C PRO A 378 3.81 -27.35 -25.21
N ALA A 379 3.22 -28.55 -25.25
CA ALA A 379 3.56 -29.64 -24.33
C ALA A 379 5.00 -30.17 -24.47
N ASN A 380 5.58 -30.11 -25.67
CA ASN A 380 6.98 -30.47 -25.91
C ASN A 380 7.96 -29.36 -25.43
N ALA A 381 7.51 -28.13 -25.23
CA ALA A 381 8.31 -27.01 -24.71
C ALA A 381 7.80 -26.55 -23.32
N PRO A 382 7.85 -27.41 -22.29
CA PRO A 382 7.32 -27.09 -20.97
C PRO A 382 8.03 -25.90 -20.32
N VAL A 383 7.27 -25.20 -19.48
CA VAL A 383 7.80 -24.13 -18.62
C VAL A 383 8.75 -24.69 -17.55
N ALA A 384 9.66 -23.85 -17.08
CA ALA A 384 10.51 -24.16 -15.94
C ALA A 384 9.73 -24.02 -14.62
N GLU A 385 10.26 -24.58 -13.54
CA GLU A 385 9.76 -24.29 -12.19
C GLU A 385 9.93 -22.80 -11.86
N CYS A 386 8.98 -22.26 -11.11
CA CYS A 386 8.98 -20.86 -10.67
C CYS A 386 10.20 -20.61 -9.77
N ALA A 387 10.96 -19.54 -10.07
CA ALA A 387 12.18 -19.19 -9.33
C ALA A 387 12.20 -17.75 -8.77
N ALA A 388 11.06 -17.05 -8.81
CA ALA A 388 10.87 -15.75 -8.17
C ALA A 388 10.79 -15.85 -6.64
N SER A 389 11.01 -14.73 -5.95
CA SER A 389 11.07 -14.68 -4.47
C SER A 389 9.75 -14.99 -3.78
N CYS A 390 8.62 -14.80 -4.44
CA CYS A 390 7.28 -15.05 -3.93
C CYS A 390 6.64 -16.31 -4.52
N CYS A 391 7.40 -17.15 -5.24
CA CYS A 391 6.88 -18.46 -5.64
C CYS A 391 6.47 -19.22 -4.38
N LEU A 392 5.23 -19.68 -4.36
CA LEU A 392 4.78 -20.61 -3.33
C LEU A 392 5.49 -21.94 -3.58
N ALA A 393 6.17 -22.45 -2.55
CA ALA A 393 6.86 -23.73 -2.57
C ALA A 393 5.89 -24.91 -2.62
#